data_AF-A0A838F2E5-F1
#
_entry.id   AF-A0A838F2E5-F1
#
_cell.length_a   1.000
_cell.length_b   1.000
_cell.length_c   1.000
_cell.angle_alpha   90.00
_cell.angle_beta   90.00
_cell.angle_gamma   90.00
#
_symmetry.space_group_name_H-M   'P 1'
#
loop_
_entity.id
_entity.type
_entity.pdbx_description
1 polymer ?
#
loop_
_entity_poly.entity_id
_entity_poly.type
_entity_poly.pdbx_seq_one_letter_code
_entity_poly.pdbx_strand_id
1 'polypeptide(L)'
;MRYLAFEFALKEDWQKDVLSANLDKLLFIGFEEKEGSLIAYISENDFKEDRFRNCINGIENIFPVSFRKTLLPDQNWNALWEKNFPPLIIDNTIAIRASFHDPFPEVKYEIQIDPKMSFGTGHHATTFMMLQLMINEDFENKSVLDFG
;
A
#
# COMPACT_ATOMS: atom_id res chain seq x y z
N MET A 1 -8.72 -4.08 -14.21
CA MET A 1 -7.76 -3.76 -15.30
C MET A 1 -6.57 -4.70 -15.13
N ARG A 2 -6.20 -5.49 -16.14
CA ARG A 2 -5.17 -6.53 -15.97
C ARG A 2 -3.75 -5.97 -16.12
N TYR A 3 -2.85 -6.48 -15.32
CA TYR A 3 -1.43 -6.09 -15.32
C TYR A 3 -0.55 -7.29 -15.64
N LEU A 4 0.58 -7.02 -16.28
CA LEU A 4 1.65 -7.97 -16.49
C LEU A 4 2.77 -7.63 -15.51
N ALA A 5 3.30 -8.66 -14.84
CA ALA A 5 4.50 -8.59 -14.03
C ALA A 5 5.66 -9.26 -14.78
N PHE A 6 6.78 -8.56 -14.85
CA PHE A 6 8.04 -9.07 -15.39
C PHE A 6 9.04 -9.17 -14.25
N GLU A 7 9.35 -10.39 -13.84
CA GLU A 7 10.34 -10.67 -12.80
C GLU A 7 11.69 -10.98 -13.45
N PHE A 8 12.67 -10.11 -13.23
CA PHE A 8 14.04 -10.21 -13.73
C PHE A 8 14.95 -10.77 -12.63
N ALA A 9 15.61 -11.88 -12.89
CA ALA A 9 16.62 -12.43 -11.97
C ALA A 9 17.97 -11.73 -12.23
N LEU A 10 18.55 -11.15 -11.18
CA LEU A 10 19.72 -10.27 -11.27
C LEU A 10 20.77 -10.69 -10.25
N LYS A 11 22.04 -10.51 -10.61
CA LYS A 11 23.19 -10.90 -9.76
C LYS A 11 23.70 -9.74 -8.93
N GLU A 12 23.64 -8.53 -9.48
CA GLU A 12 24.23 -7.33 -8.91
C GLU A 12 23.18 -6.23 -8.83
N ASP A 13 23.20 -5.43 -7.76
CA ASP A 13 22.16 -4.41 -7.53
C ASP A 13 22.14 -3.32 -8.59
N TRP A 14 23.29 -2.90 -9.13
CA TRP A 14 23.35 -1.89 -10.19
C TRP A 14 22.58 -2.31 -11.46
N GLN A 15 22.36 -3.61 -11.68
CA GLN A 15 21.57 -4.10 -12.81
C GLN A 15 20.09 -3.70 -12.68
N LYS A 16 19.59 -3.56 -11.45
CA LYS A 16 18.23 -3.08 -11.16
C LYS A 16 18.06 -1.65 -11.65
N ASP A 17 19.02 -0.78 -11.36
CA ASP A 17 19.02 0.62 -11.78
C ASP A 17 19.02 0.76 -13.31
N VAL A 18 19.83 -0.05 -14.00
CA VAL A 18 19.88 -0.03 -15.46
C VAL A 18 18.57 -0.53 -16.06
N LEU A 19 17.97 -1.59 -15.50
CA LEU A 19 16.69 -2.11 -15.98
C LEU A 19 15.56 -1.13 -15.72
N SER A 20 15.42 -0.61 -14.50
CA SER A 20 14.36 0.33 -14.14
C SER A 20 14.43 1.58 -15.02
N ALA A 21 15.61 2.18 -15.19
CA ALA A 21 15.80 3.38 -16.01
C ALA A 21 15.47 3.18 -17.49
N ASN A 22 15.61 1.96 -18.03
CA ASN A 22 15.27 1.66 -19.43
C ASN A 22 13.82 1.22 -19.60
N LEU A 23 13.27 0.49 -18.64
CA LEU A 23 11.87 0.08 -18.62
C LEU A 23 10.93 1.27 -18.32
N ASP A 24 11.39 2.28 -17.58
CA ASP A 24 10.65 3.53 -17.30
C ASP A 24 10.43 4.38 -18.57
N LYS A 25 11.27 4.21 -19.60
CA LYS A 25 11.04 4.81 -20.93
C LYS A 25 9.89 4.13 -21.68
N LEU A 26 9.44 2.98 -21.20
CA LEU A 26 8.23 2.30 -21.63
C LEU A 26 7.11 2.62 -20.62
N LEU A 27 5.89 2.18 -20.89
CA LEU A 27 4.73 2.45 -20.02
C LEU A 27 4.68 1.54 -18.78
N PHE A 28 5.84 1.14 -18.23
CA PHE A 28 5.89 0.49 -16.93
C PHE A 28 5.56 1.51 -15.84
N ILE A 29 4.75 1.09 -14.87
CA ILE A 29 4.14 1.99 -13.88
C ILE A 29 4.64 1.76 -12.46
N GLY A 30 5.47 0.74 -12.26
CA GLY A 30 5.95 0.38 -10.94
C GLY A 30 7.06 -0.65 -11.00
N PHE A 31 7.94 -0.57 -10.00
CA PHE A 31 9.07 -1.45 -9.81
C PHE A 31 9.10 -1.89 -8.34
N GLU A 32 9.34 -3.17 -8.11
CA GLU A 32 9.54 -3.74 -6.78
C GLU A 32 10.90 -4.43 -6.77
N GLU A 33 11.78 -3.94 -5.91
CA GLU A 33 13.10 -4.53 -5.72
C GLU A 33 13.05 -5.61 -4.65
N LYS A 34 13.65 -6.75 -4.97
CA LYS A 34 13.88 -7.84 -4.03
C LYS A 34 15.36 -8.20 -4.01
N GLU A 35 15.75 -9.01 -3.04
CA GLU A 35 17.08 -9.59 -3.03
C GLU A 35 17.27 -10.47 -4.29
N GLY A 36 18.22 -10.10 -5.15
CA GLY A 36 18.51 -10.82 -6.40
C GLY A 36 17.44 -10.70 -7.51
N SER A 37 16.42 -9.85 -7.39
CA SER A 37 15.46 -9.65 -8.48
C SER A 37 14.83 -8.25 -8.53
N LEU A 38 14.32 -7.91 -9.71
CA LEU A 38 13.50 -6.73 -9.96
C LEU A 38 12.18 -7.17 -10.58
N ILE A 39 11.06 -6.72 -10.04
CA ILE A 39 9.74 -6.96 -10.63
C ILE A 39 9.23 -5.65 -11.22
N ALA A 40 8.90 -5.65 -12.51
CA ALA A 40 8.37 -4.49 -13.21
C ALA A 40 6.92 -4.73 -13.65
N TYR A 41 6.05 -3.73 -13.44
CA TYR A 41 4.62 -3.83 -13.70
C TYR A 41 4.18 -2.94 -14.85
N ILE A 42 3.37 -3.48 -15.77
CA ILE A 42 2.79 -2.75 -16.90
C ILE A 42 1.36 -3.19 -17.15
N SER A 43 0.48 -2.26 -17.55
CA SER A 43 -0.89 -2.60 -17.97
C SER A 43 -0.86 -3.46 -19.24
N GLU A 44 -1.69 -4.50 -19.29
CA GLU A 44 -1.72 -5.43 -20.43
C GLU A 44 -2.01 -4.71 -21.76
N ASN A 45 -2.82 -3.65 -21.72
CA ASN A 45 -3.19 -2.87 -22.91
C ASN A 45 -2.03 -2.03 -23.45
N ASP A 46 -1.14 -1.60 -22.55
CA ASP A 46 -0.02 -0.71 -22.84
C ASP A 46 1.24 -1.48 -23.24
N PHE A 47 1.28 -2.78 -22.95
CA PHE A 47 2.40 -3.63 -23.29
C PHE A 47 2.52 -3.83 -24.81
N LYS A 48 3.68 -3.45 -25.36
CA LYS A 48 4.05 -3.65 -26.78
C LYS A 48 5.30 -4.52 -26.85
N GLU A 49 5.13 -5.78 -27.28
CA GLU A 49 6.18 -6.80 -27.32
C GLU A 49 7.43 -6.33 -28.09
N ASP A 50 7.27 -5.70 -29.26
CA ASP A 50 8.41 -5.23 -30.07
C ASP A 50 9.25 -4.17 -29.36
N ARG A 51 8.60 -3.21 -28.68
CA ARG A 51 9.30 -2.16 -27.92
C ARG A 51 10.03 -2.74 -26.71
N PHE A 52 9.37 -3.68 -26.03
CA PHE A 52 9.96 -4.38 -24.90
C PHE A 52 11.19 -5.18 -25.33
N ARG A 53 11.10 -6.00 -26.40
CA ARG A 53 12.24 -6.76 -26.94
C ARG A 53 13.40 -5.88 -27.36
N ASN A 54 13.13 -4.78 -28.06
CA ASN A 54 14.18 -3.83 -28.44
C ASN A 54 14.87 -3.21 -27.23
N CYS A 55 14.12 -2.91 -26.16
CA CYS A 55 14.67 -2.42 -24.91
C CYS A 55 15.59 -3.47 -24.25
N ILE A 56 15.10 -4.71 -24.09
CA ILE A 56 15.87 -5.81 -23.50
C ILE A 56 17.13 -6.12 -24.32
N ASN A 57 17.03 -6.21 -25.64
CA ASN A 57 18.19 -6.44 -26.53
C ASN A 57 19.26 -5.35 -26.35
N GLY A 58 18.87 -4.10 -26.08
CA GLY A 58 19.80 -3.02 -25.79
C GLY A 58 20.58 -3.25 -24.50
N ILE A 59 19.92 -3.78 -23.47
CA ILE A 59 20.48 -4.07 -22.15
C ILE A 59 21.32 -5.36 -22.16
N GLU A 60 20.93 -6.36 -22.94
CA GLU A 60 21.66 -7.64 -23.05
C GLU A 60 23.10 -7.47 -23.54
N ASN A 61 23.43 -6.36 -24.23
CA ASN A 61 24.80 -6.01 -24.58
C ASN A 61 25.67 -5.64 -23.36
N ILE A 62 25.07 -5.32 -22.22
CA ILE A 62 25.73 -4.92 -20.99
C ILE A 62 25.82 -6.11 -20.03
N PHE A 63 24.71 -6.85 -19.85
CA PHE A 63 24.65 -8.04 -19.01
C PHE A 63 23.51 -8.98 -19.43
N PRO A 64 23.61 -10.29 -19.17
CA PRO A 64 22.55 -11.24 -19.53
C PRO A 64 21.27 -10.94 -18.75
N VAL A 65 20.15 -10.86 -19.47
CA VAL A 65 18.83 -10.61 -18.89
C VAL A 65 17.96 -11.86 -19.01
N SER A 66 17.47 -12.36 -17.89
CA SER A 66 16.47 -13.43 -17.85
C SER A 66 15.26 -12.95 -17.07
N PHE A 67 14.07 -13.19 -17.61
CA PHE A 67 12.83 -12.76 -16.97
C PHE A 67 11.70 -13.78 -17.11
N ARG A 68 10.75 -13.69 -16.18
CA ARG A 68 9.47 -14.38 -16.23
C ARG A 68 8.34 -13.38 -16.37
N LYS A 69 7.51 -13.55 -17.41
CA LYS A 69 6.28 -12.77 -17.62
C LYS A 69 5.08 -13.50 -17.00
N THR A 70 4.33 -12.81 -16.16
CA THR A 70 3.12 -13.35 -15.50
C THR A 70 1.96 -12.38 -15.69
N LEU A 71 0.79 -12.88 -16.09
CA LEU A 71 -0.45 -12.09 -16.07
C LEU A 71 -1.00 -12.10 -14.64
N LEU A 72 -1.13 -10.93 -14.05
CA LEU A 72 -1.73 -10.78 -12.74
C LEU A 72 -3.25 -10.83 -12.84
N PRO A 73 -3.93 -11.56 -11.93
CA PRO A 73 -5.37 -11.53 -11.85
C PRO A 73 -5.85 -10.13 -11.49
N ASP A 74 -7.06 -9.77 -11.94
CA ASP A 74 -7.68 -8.52 -11.50
C ASP A 74 -7.99 -8.64 -10.00
N GLN A 75 -7.38 -7.76 -9.21
CA GLN A 75 -7.51 -7.77 -7.75
C GLN A 75 -7.98 -6.41 -7.28
N ASN A 76 -9.12 -6.37 -6.59
CA ASN A 76 -9.58 -5.17 -5.91
C ASN A 76 -8.79 -5.01 -4.61
N TRP A 77 -7.66 -4.30 -4.72
CA TRP A 77 -6.76 -4.02 -3.59
C TRP A 77 -7.45 -3.25 -2.47
N ASN A 78 -8.38 -2.33 -2.79
CA ASN A 78 -9.15 -1.61 -1.79
C ASN A 78 -10.02 -2.58 -0.96
N ALA A 79 -10.77 -3.45 -1.64
CA ALA A 79 -11.62 -4.43 -0.94
C ALA A 79 -10.79 -5.42 -0.09
N LEU A 80 -9.61 -5.83 -0.59
CA LEU A 80 -8.70 -6.67 0.19
C LEU A 80 -8.18 -5.93 1.42
N TRP A 81 -7.80 -4.67 1.27
CA TRP A 81 -7.30 -3.87 2.37
C TRP A 81 -8.39 -3.58 3.40
N GLU A 82 -9.60 -3.19 2.98
CA GLU A 82 -10.77 -2.95 3.85
C GLU A 82 -11.09 -4.20 4.68
N LYS A 83 -11.05 -5.39 4.06
CA LYS A 83 -11.25 -6.66 4.77
C LYS A 83 -10.21 -6.93 5.85
N ASN A 84 -9.00 -6.40 5.71
CA ASN A 84 -7.88 -6.63 6.63
C ASN A 84 -7.61 -5.42 7.55
N PHE A 85 -8.44 -4.38 7.50
CA PHE A 85 -8.33 -3.22 8.38
C PHE A 85 -9.35 -3.35 9.52
N PRO A 86 -8.96 -3.77 10.73
CA PRO A 86 -9.93 -4.03 11.79
C PRO A 86 -10.47 -2.73 12.42
N PRO A 87 -11.68 -2.73 13.01
CA PRO A 87 -12.07 -1.69 13.95
C PRO A 87 -11.21 -1.78 15.23
N LEU A 88 -11.09 -0.66 15.94
CA LEU A 88 -10.34 -0.55 17.18
C LEU A 88 -11.29 -0.38 18.36
N ILE A 89 -11.13 -1.21 19.39
CA ILE A 89 -11.89 -1.11 20.64
C ILE A 89 -10.92 -0.78 21.78
N ILE A 90 -11.23 0.25 22.56
CA ILE A 90 -10.42 0.72 23.69
C ILE A 90 -11.27 0.60 24.97
N ASP A 91 -10.78 -0.19 25.93
CA ASP A 91 -11.39 -0.44 27.24
C ASP A 91 -12.90 -0.74 27.22
N ASN A 92 -13.38 -1.41 26.15
CA ASN A 92 -14.79 -1.69 25.87
C ASN A 92 -15.71 -0.45 25.92
N THR A 93 -15.14 0.76 25.85
CA THR A 93 -15.86 2.01 26.09
C THR A 93 -15.76 2.96 24.90
N ILE A 94 -14.68 2.86 24.11
CA ILE A 94 -14.53 3.58 22.83
C ILE A 94 -14.39 2.57 21.70
N ALA A 95 -15.13 2.77 20.62
CA ALA A 95 -14.98 2.06 19.36
C ALA A 95 -14.62 3.05 18.26
N ILE A 96 -13.51 2.82 17.57
CA ILE A 96 -13.14 3.55 16.35
C ILE A 96 -13.32 2.61 15.17
N ARG A 97 -14.13 3.02 14.19
CA ARG A 97 -14.40 2.23 13.00
C ARG A 97 -14.35 3.06 11.73
N ALA A 98 -14.13 2.40 10.60
CA ALA A 98 -14.34 2.99 9.29
C ALA A 98 -15.81 2.88 8.86
N SER A 99 -16.18 3.59 7.80
CA SER A 99 -17.52 3.52 7.19
C SER A 99 -17.90 2.13 6.67
N PHE A 100 -16.92 1.30 6.32
CA PHE A 100 -17.11 -0.07 5.85
C PHE A 100 -17.20 -1.12 6.98
N HIS A 101 -17.15 -0.71 8.24
CA HIS A 101 -17.40 -1.59 9.40
C HIS A 101 -18.84 -1.45 9.91
N ASP A 102 -19.36 -2.54 10.47
CA ASP A 102 -20.63 -2.52 11.19
C ASP A 102 -20.55 -1.60 12.43
N PRO A 103 -21.66 -0.94 12.81
CA PRO A 103 -21.73 -0.11 14.00
C PRO A 103 -21.53 -0.87 15.32
N PHE A 104 -21.09 -0.16 16.35
CA PHE A 104 -20.89 -0.68 17.72
C PHE A 104 -21.88 -0.04 18.71
N PRO A 105 -23.19 -0.37 18.65
CA PRO A 105 -24.23 0.34 19.40
C PRO A 105 -24.15 0.15 20.92
N GLU A 106 -23.45 -0.89 21.38
CA GLU A 106 -23.29 -1.17 22.81
C GLU A 106 -22.10 -0.44 23.44
N VAL A 107 -21.28 0.25 22.64
CA VAL A 107 -20.10 0.97 23.12
C VAL A 107 -20.47 2.42 23.45
N LYS A 108 -19.96 2.94 24.57
CA LYS A 108 -20.32 4.28 25.08
C LYS A 108 -19.98 5.40 24.10
N TYR A 109 -18.82 5.31 23.46
CA TYR A 109 -18.35 6.28 22.47
C TYR A 109 -18.01 5.57 21.17
N GLU A 110 -18.77 5.86 20.12
CA GLU A 110 -18.50 5.37 18.77
C GLU A 110 -17.96 6.52 17.91
N ILE A 111 -16.78 6.31 17.32
CA ILE A 111 -16.09 7.28 16.48
C ILE A 111 -15.92 6.66 15.09
N GLN A 112 -16.55 7.26 14.08
CA GLN A 112 -16.36 6.85 12.69
C GLN A 112 -15.30 7.72 12.02
N ILE A 113 -14.15 7.13 11.67
CA ILE A 113 -13.06 7.78 10.93
C ILE A 113 -12.62 6.87 9.80
N ASP A 114 -12.71 7.37 8.56
CA ASP A 114 -12.22 6.64 7.40
C ASP A 114 -10.70 6.76 7.31
N PRO A 115 -9.96 5.64 7.24
CA PRO A 115 -8.54 5.66 6.97
C PRO A 115 -8.23 6.30 5.61
N LYS A 116 -7.48 7.41 5.65
CA LYS A 116 -7.03 8.17 4.48
C LYS A 116 -5.55 8.54 4.67
N MET A 117 -5.10 9.66 4.08
CA MET A 117 -3.75 10.20 4.29
C MET A 117 -3.56 10.94 5.62
N SER A 118 -4.60 11.02 6.46
CA SER A 118 -4.52 11.66 7.78
C SER A 118 -4.22 10.64 8.87
N PHE A 119 -3.31 11.01 9.76
CA PHE A 119 -3.06 10.29 11.01
C PHE A 119 -4.28 10.38 11.95
N GLY A 120 -4.35 9.53 12.98
CA GLY A 120 -5.39 9.61 14.02
C GLY A 120 -6.51 8.58 13.93
N THR A 121 -6.35 7.51 13.16
CA THR A 121 -7.32 6.39 13.09
C THR A 121 -7.32 5.48 14.32
N GLY A 122 -6.55 5.84 15.36
CA GLY A 122 -6.39 5.06 16.58
C GLY A 122 -5.41 3.88 16.50
N HIS A 123 -5.07 3.40 15.30
CA HIS A 123 -4.21 2.24 15.11
C HIS A 123 -2.74 2.48 15.50
N HIS A 124 -2.35 3.74 15.65
CA HIS A 124 -1.05 4.09 16.20
C HIS A 124 -1.13 4.24 17.72
N ALA A 125 -0.08 3.79 18.42
CA ALA A 125 -0.04 3.74 19.87
C ALA A 125 -0.32 5.09 20.54
N THR A 126 0.11 6.20 19.95
CA THR A 126 -0.09 7.54 20.53
C THR A 126 -1.57 7.95 20.58
N THR A 127 -2.33 7.76 19.49
CA THR A 127 -3.77 8.05 19.49
C THR A 127 -4.51 7.12 20.45
N PHE A 128 -4.15 5.82 20.47
CA PHE A 128 -4.71 4.86 21.41
C PHE A 128 -4.51 5.30 22.87
N MET A 129 -3.26 5.60 23.24
CA MET A 129 -2.92 6.00 24.61
C MET A 129 -3.59 7.31 25.01
N MET A 130 -3.67 8.30 24.10
CA MET A 130 -4.36 9.56 24.40
C MET A 130 -5.84 9.33 24.68
N LEU A 131 -6.53 8.52 23.87
CA LEU A 131 -7.94 8.18 24.12
C LEU A 131 -8.13 7.42 25.43
N GLN A 132 -7.23 6.50 25.75
CA GLN A 132 -7.24 5.77 27.01
C GLN A 132 -7.03 6.67 28.24
N LEU A 133 -6.22 7.73 28.10
CA LEU A 133 -6.06 8.73 29.18
C LEU A 133 -7.29 9.63 29.28
N MET A 134 -7.78 10.14 28.16
CA MET A 134 -8.96 11.02 28.11
C MET A 134 -10.21 10.38 28.70
N ILE A 135 -10.36 9.06 28.61
CA ILE A 135 -11.55 8.38 29.12
C ILE A 135 -11.73 8.50 30.63
N ASN A 136 -10.64 8.72 31.36
CA ASN A 136 -10.61 8.85 32.80
C ASN A 136 -10.66 10.32 33.26
N GLU A 137 -10.68 11.27 32.33
CA GLU A 137 -10.72 12.70 32.61
C GLU A 137 -12.16 13.23 32.54
N ASP A 138 -12.49 14.15 33.44
CA ASP A 138 -13.74 14.88 33.40
C ASP A 138 -13.60 16.12 32.51
N PHE A 139 -14.41 16.20 31.46
CA PHE A 139 -14.45 17.33 30.52
C PHE A 139 -15.62 18.29 30.75
N GLU A 140 -16.48 18.04 31.75
CA GLU A 140 -17.66 18.86 31.99
C GLU A 140 -17.27 20.33 32.29
N ASN A 141 -17.85 21.27 31.54
CA ASN A 141 -17.58 22.71 31.62
C ASN A 141 -16.12 23.13 31.41
N LYS A 142 -15.28 22.30 30.76
CA LYS A 142 -13.89 22.63 30.43
C LYS A 142 -13.72 23.02 28.96
N SER A 143 -12.71 23.84 28.68
CA SER A 143 -12.24 24.09 27.32
C SER A 143 -11.12 23.11 26.97
N VAL A 144 -11.15 22.57 25.75
CA VAL A 144 -10.16 21.60 25.25
C VAL A 144 -9.45 22.20 24.03
N LEU A 145 -8.14 22.05 24.00
CA LEU A 145 -7.31 22.34 22.83
C LEU A 145 -6.72 21.02 22.33
N ASP A 146 -7.14 20.60 21.15
CA ASP A 146 -6.47 19.55 20.39
C ASP A 146 -5.48 20.23 19.43
N PHE A 147 -4.18 20.02 19.67
CA PHE A 147 -3.11 20.64 18.90
C PHE A 147 -2.33 19.54 18.18
N GLY A 148 -2.54 19.45 16.86
CA GLY A 148 -1.96 18.45 15.96
C GLY A 148 -0.98 19.05 14.96
#